data_AF-A0A432R1T4-F1
#
_entry.id   AF-A0A432R1T4-F1
#
_cell.length_a   1.000
_cell.length_b   1.000
_cell.length_c   1.000
_cell.angle_alpha   90.00
_cell.angle_beta   90.00
_cell.angle_gamma   90.00
#
_symmetry.space_group_name_H-M   'P 1'
#
loop_
_entity.id
_entity.type
_entity.pdbx_description
1 polymer ?
#
loop_
_entity_poly.entity_id
_entity_poly.type
_entity_poly.pdbx_seq_one_letter_code
_entity_poly.pdbx_strand_id
1 'polypeptide(L)'
;MKVLLHICCAPCACYPLKVLKEKGFEVVGLWYNPNIHPCTEFAKRMATVKELEKLENIKVIYFENYEPEKWFREVVFREEKPIRCQICYSLRLEMAAAVAKKGKFDYFTSTLFYSKYQKRELMLPLAENASRK
;
A
#
# COMPACT_ATOMS: atom_id res chain seq x y z
N MET A 1 13.24 15.39 1.43
CA MET A 1 13.27 13.93 1.20
C MET A 1 11.91 13.49 0.69
N LYS A 2 11.87 12.64 -0.33
CA LYS A 2 10.66 12.12 -0.97
C LYS A 2 10.33 10.74 -0.43
N VAL A 3 9.09 10.56 0.02
CA VAL A 3 8.59 9.26 0.50
C VAL A 3 7.40 8.81 -0.32
N LEU A 4 7.45 7.56 -0.78
CA LEU A 4 6.30 6.89 -1.37
C LEU A 4 5.48 6.21 -0.26
N LEU A 5 4.24 6.63 -0.07
CA LEU A 5 3.31 6.03 0.89
C LEU A 5 2.35 5.10 0.15
N HIS A 6 2.50 3.78 0.33
CA HIS A 6 1.47 2.83 -0.09
C HIS A 6 0.20 3.01 0.76
N ILE A 7 -0.93 3.19 0.07
CA ILE A 7 -2.26 3.45 0.62
C ILE A 7 -3.15 2.23 0.35
N CYS A 8 -3.50 1.48 1.40
CA CYS A 8 -4.43 0.36 1.28
C CYS A 8 -5.91 0.80 1.27
N CYS A 9 -6.21 1.97 1.86
CA CYS A 9 -7.53 2.60 1.97
C CYS A 9 -7.36 4.08 2.36
N ALA A 10 -8.28 4.97 1.96
CA ALA A 10 -8.18 6.39 2.29
C ALA A 10 -8.16 6.67 3.82
N PRO A 11 -9.07 6.12 4.64
CA PRO A 11 -9.02 6.32 6.10
C PRO A 11 -7.70 5.88 6.74
N CYS A 12 -7.08 4.83 6.19
CA CYS A 12 -5.82 4.28 6.66
C CYS A 12 -4.65 5.25 6.44
N ALA A 13 -4.77 6.17 5.48
CA ALA A 13 -3.73 7.12 5.11
C ALA A 13 -3.81 8.44 5.89
N CYS A 14 -4.96 8.81 6.46
CA CYS A 14 -5.14 10.12 7.11
C CYS A 14 -4.08 10.40 8.17
N TYR A 15 -3.87 9.48 9.12
CA TYR A 15 -2.88 9.67 10.18
C TYR A 15 -1.42 9.57 9.70
N PRO A 16 -1.01 8.52 8.97
CA PRO A 16 0.36 8.44 8.43
C PRO A 16 0.74 9.64 7.57
N LEU A 17 -0.19 10.13 6.74
CA LEU A 17 0.07 11.26 5.86
C LEU A 17 0.31 12.54 6.65
N LYS A 18 -0.54 12.83 7.64
CA LYS A 18 -0.35 13.97 8.57
C LYS A 18 1.04 13.93 9.21
N VAL A 19 1.41 12.79 9.80
CA VAL A 19 2.70 12.63 10.50
C VAL A 19 3.89 12.79 9.54
N LEU A 20 3.81 12.24 8.32
CA LEU A 20 4.90 12.38 7.33
C LEU A 20 5.06 13.84 6.87
N LYS A 21 3.96 14.56 6.65
CA LYS A 21 3.99 15.98 6.31
C LYS A 21 4.56 16.83 7.45
N GLU A 22 4.13 16.60 8.68
CA GLU A 22 4.65 17.29 9.88
C GLU A 22 6.16 17.08 10.07
N LYS A 23 6.68 15.92 9.64
CA LYS A 23 8.12 15.63 9.62
C LYS A 23 8.86 16.23 8.41
N GLY A 24 8.18 16.98 7.54
CA GLY A 24 8.78 17.65 6.39
C GLY A 24 9.05 16.76 5.18
N PHE A 25 8.42 15.59 5.09
CA PHE A 25 8.55 14.75 3.89
C PHE A 25 7.66 15.25 2.75
N GLU A 26 8.18 15.19 1.52
CA GLU A 26 7.38 15.28 0.32
C GLU A 26 6.74 13.91 0.06
N VAL A 27 5.43 13.81 0.30
CA VAL A 27 4.71 12.53 0.23
C VAL A 27 4.02 12.37 -1.13
N VAL A 28 4.26 11.23 -1.76
CA VAL A 28 3.47 10.76 -2.91
C VAL A 28 2.77 9.47 -2.52
N GLY A 29 1.47 9.39 -2.76
CA GLY A 29 0.68 8.19 -2.49
C GLY A 29 0.85 7.14 -3.59
N LEU A 30 0.65 5.88 -3.22
CA LEU A 30 0.50 4.76 -4.13
C LEU A 30 -0.77 3.97 -3.76
N TRP A 31 -1.78 4.00 -4.62
CA TRP A 31 -2.94 3.13 -4.52
C TRP A 31 -2.64 1.78 -5.18
N TYR A 32 -2.48 0.74 -4.36
CA TYR A 32 -2.31 -0.63 -4.83
C TYR A 32 -2.82 -1.63 -3.81
N ASN A 33 -3.92 -2.31 -4.11
CA ASN A 33 -4.49 -3.28 -3.19
C ASN A 33 -5.24 -4.39 -3.94
N PRO A 34 -4.54 -5.47 -4.34
CA PRO A 34 -5.12 -6.51 -5.19
C PRO A 34 -6.09 -7.46 -4.46
N ASN A 35 -6.20 -7.36 -3.12
CA ASN A 35 -7.14 -8.14 -2.30
C ASN A 35 -8.32 -7.24 -1.84
N ILE A 36 -8.95 -6.55 -2.79
CA ILE A 36 -10.23 -5.88 -2.53
C ILE A 36 -11.25 -6.55 -3.41
N HIS A 37 -12.26 -7.16 -2.80
CA HIS A 37 -13.35 -7.78 -3.53
C HIS A 37 -14.67 -7.44 -2.84
N PRO A 38 -15.78 -7.32 -3.58
CA PRO A 38 -15.90 -7.39 -5.05
C PRO A 38 -15.42 -6.11 -5.76
N CYS A 39 -15.53 -6.05 -7.10
CA CYS A 39 -15.13 -4.90 -7.92
C CYS A 39 -15.77 -3.57 -7.48
N THR A 40 -17.01 -3.61 -6.97
CA THR A 40 -17.71 -2.42 -6.49
C THR A 40 -17.03 -1.80 -5.28
N GLU A 41 -16.49 -2.60 -4.36
CA GLU A 41 -15.70 -2.12 -3.22
C GLU A 41 -14.35 -1.58 -3.67
N PHE A 42 -13.71 -2.20 -4.67
CA PHE A 42 -12.46 -1.68 -5.25
C PHE A 42 -12.67 -0.27 -5.84
N ALA A 43 -13.70 -0.11 -6.66
CA ALA A 43 -14.05 1.18 -7.27
C ALA A 43 -14.38 2.24 -6.20
N LYS A 44 -15.17 1.87 -5.18
CA LYS A 44 -15.52 2.75 -4.07
C LYS A 44 -14.28 3.22 -3.31
N ARG A 45 -13.40 2.31 -2.90
CA ARG A 45 -12.18 2.69 -2.15
C ARG A 45 -11.23 3.54 -2.98
N MET A 46 -11.09 3.24 -4.28
CA MET A 46 -10.27 4.04 -5.17
C MET A 46 -10.84 5.46 -5.30
N ALA A 47 -12.16 5.61 -5.42
CA ALA A 47 -12.82 6.91 -5.44
C ALA A 47 -12.54 7.71 -4.15
N THR A 48 -12.64 7.08 -2.97
CA THR A 48 -12.31 7.75 -1.70
C THR A 48 -10.83 8.15 -1.62
N VAL A 49 -9.91 7.40 -2.25
CA VAL A 49 -8.50 7.80 -2.32
C VAL A 49 -8.30 8.99 -3.27
N LYS A 50 -9.06 9.11 -4.35
CA LYS A 50 -9.10 10.31 -5.21
C LYS A 50 -9.66 11.53 -4.47
N GLU A 51 -10.62 11.35 -3.56
CA GLU A 51 -11.08 12.42 -2.68
C GLU A 51 -10.00 12.85 -1.69
N LEU A 52 -9.34 11.89 -1.03
CA LEU A 52 -8.21 12.16 -0.14
C LEU A 52 -7.09 12.92 -0.85
N GLU A 53 -6.75 12.53 -2.08
CA GLU A 53 -5.74 13.21 -2.90
C GLU A 53 -6.01 14.72 -3.02
N LYS A 54 -7.27 15.09 -3.31
CA LYS A 54 -7.71 16.48 -3.42
C LYS A 54 -7.69 17.20 -2.07
N LEU A 55 -8.25 16.58 -1.04
CA LEU A 55 -8.34 17.16 0.30
C LEU A 55 -6.96 17.44 0.90
N GLU A 56 -6.02 16.54 0.67
CA GLU A 56 -4.68 16.60 1.22
C GLU A 56 -3.67 17.26 0.29
N ASN A 57 -4.07 17.62 -0.94
CA ASN A 57 -3.21 18.22 -1.95
C ASN A 57 -1.89 17.43 -2.14
N ILE A 58 -2.02 16.12 -2.33
CA ILE A 58 -0.89 15.23 -2.65
C ILE A 58 -1.03 14.69 -4.07
N LYS A 59 0.02 14.05 -4.59
CA LYS A 59 -0.07 13.23 -5.80
C LYS A 59 -0.25 11.77 -5.42
N VAL A 60 -1.07 11.03 -6.17
CA VAL A 60 -1.24 9.59 -5.99
C VAL A 60 -1.02 8.85 -7.31
N ILE A 61 -0.23 7.77 -7.25
CA ILE A 61 -0.04 6.83 -8.34
C ILE A 61 -1.11 5.75 -8.22
N TYR A 62 -1.89 5.53 -9.28
CA TYR A 62 -3.01 4.58 -9.28
C TYR A 62 -2.75 3.36 -10.14
N PHE A 63 -3.01 2.18 -9.56
CA PHE A 63 -3.25 0.95 -10.31
C PHE A 63 -4.77 0.76 -10.41
N GLU A 64 -5.37 1.25 -11.49
CA GLU A 64 -6.83 1.29 -11.66
C GLU A 64 -7.45 -0.02 -12.14
N ASN A 65 -6.64 -0.91 -12.72
CA ASN A 65 -7.13 -2.19 -13.23
C ASN A 65 -7.53 -3.10 -12.06
N TYR A 66 -8.77 -3.59 -12.10
CA TYR A 66 -9.26 -4.59 -11.17
C TYR A 66 -8.82 -5.99 -11.64
N GLU A 67 -7.69 -6.46 -11.13
CA GLU A 67 -7.07 -7.75 -11.49
C GLU A 67 -7.04 -8.73 -10.28
N PRO A 68 -8.20 -9.17 -9.78
CA PRO A 68 -8.29 -10.06 -8.62
C PRO A 68 -7.63 -11.42 -8.85
N GLU A 69 -7.53 -11.86 -10.11
CA GLU A 69 -6.88 -13.11 -10.49
C GLU A 69 -5.39 -13.14 -10.14
N LYS A 70 -4.70 -12.00 -10.16
CA LYS A 70 -3.31 -11.90 -9.70
C LYS A 70 -3.22 -12.26 -8.23
N TRP A 71 -4.15 -11.76 -7.41
CA TRP A 71 -4.22 -12.10 -6.00
C TRP A 71 -4.57 -13.58 -5.79
N PHE A 72 -5.60 -14.08 -6.46
CA PHE A 72 -6.04 -15.47 -6.30
C PHE A 72 -4.95 -16.48 -6.67
N ARG A 73 -4.21 -16.26 -7.77
CA ARG A 73 -3.09 -17.15 -8.17
C ARG A 73 -2.02 -17.26 -7.09
N GLU A 74 -1.73 -16.18 -6.39
CA GLU A 74 -0.70 -16.16 -5.36
C GLU A 74 -1.14 -16.89 -4.08
N VAL A 75 -2.44 -16.89 -3.76
CA VAL A 75 -2.97 -17.44 -2.50
C VAL A 75 -3.62 -18.82 -2.61
N VAL A 76 -3.90 -19.31 -3.82
CA VAL A 76 -4.48 -20.65 -4.02
C VAL A 76 -3.59 -21.72 -3.40
N PHE A 77 -4.20 -22.62 -2.62
CA PHE A 77 -3.56 -23.63 -1.76
C PHE A 77 -2.72 -23.06 -0.60
N ARG A 78 -2.84 -21.77 -0.32
CA ARG A 78 -2.12 -21.02 0.73
C ARG A 78 -3.03 -20.02 1.45
N GLU A 79 -4.32 -20.35 1.53
CA GLU A 79 -5.39 -19.47 2.01
C GLU A 79 -5.35 -19.28 3.53
N GLU A 80 -4.68 -20.18 4.24
CA GLU A 80 -4.61 -20.17 5.69
C GLU A 80 -3.63 -19.13 6.25
N LYS A 81 -3.95 -18.63 7.45
CA LYS A 81 -3.04 -17.76 8.19
C LYS A 81 -1.94 -18.61 8.84
N PRO A 82 -0.68 -18.12 8.92
CA PRO A 82 -0.24 -16.77 8.56
C PRO A 82 0.16 -16.58 7.10
N ILE A 83 0.23 -17.65 6.31
CA ILE A 83 0.82 -17.65 4.95
C ILE A 83 0.08 -16.68 4.02
N ARG A 84 -1.26 -16.72 3.99
CA ARG A 84 -2.06 -15.76 3.20
C ARG A 84 -1.71 -14.30 3.50
N CYS A 85 -1.51 -13.96 4.78
CA CYS A 85 -1.17 -12.60 5.19
C CYS A 85 0.24 -12.21 4.74
N GLN A 86 1.21 -13.13 4.80
CA GLN A 86 2.56 -12.87 4.31
C GLN A 86 2.56 -12.57 2.81
N ILE A 87 1.81 -13.34 2.01
CA ILE A 87 1.62 -13.10 0.57
C ILE A 87 0.97 -11.72 0.36
N CYS A 88 -0.06 -11.40 1.15
CA CYS A 88 -0.76 -10.10 1.13
C CYS A 88 0.22 -8.94 1.33
N TYR A 89 1.06 -9.03 2.35
CA TYR A 89 2.02 -7.98 2.68
C TYR A 89 3.11 -7.89 1.62
N SER A 90 3.69 -9.02 1.20
CA SER A 90 4.74 -9.09 0.17
C SER A 90 4.30 -8.39 -1.11
N LEU A 91 3.15 -8.74 -1.71
CA LEU A 91 2.71 -8.11 -2.97
C LEU A 91 2.61 -6.59 -2.88
N ARG A 92 2.11 -6.06 -1.76
CA ARG A 92 1.93 -4.60 -1.56
C ARG A 92 3.25 -3.90 -1.30
N LEU A 93 4.10 -4.48 -0.46
CA LEU A 93 5.40 -3.91 -0.10
C LEU A 93 6.38 -3.99 -1.27
N GLU A 94 6.38 -5.08 -2.03
CA GLU A 94 7.20 -5.23 -3.23
C GLU A 94 6.79 -4.25 -4.33
N MET A 95 5.48 -4.08 -4.55
CA MET A 95 5.00 -3.05 -5.49
C MET A 95 5.42 -1.65 -5.04
N ALA A 96 5.28 -1.33 -3.75
CA ALA A 96 5.71 -0.05 -3.21
C ALA A 96 7.21 0.20 -3.38
N ALA A 97 8.04 -0.79 -3.07
CA ALA A 97 9.49 -0.70 -3.24
C ALA A 97 9.87 -0.53 -4.73
N ALA A 98 9.26 -1.30 -5.63
CA ALA A 98 9.53 -1.21 -7.07
C ALA A 98 9.16 0.17 -7.64
N VAL A 99 7.99 0.71 -7.29
CA VAL A 99 7.56 2.04 -7.70
C VAL A 99 8.47 3.12 -7.10
N ALA A 100 8.85 2.98 -5.83
CA ALA A 100 9.75 3.91 -5.15
C ALA A 100 11.12 3.98 -5.83
N LYS A 101 11.70 2.82 -6.15
CA LYS A 101 12.98 2.71 -6.86
C LYS A 101 12.90 3.35 -8.26
N LYS A 102 11.86 3.02 -9.04
CA LYS A 102 11.65 3.59 -10.37
C LYS A 102 11.43 5.11 -10.34
N GLY A 103 10.73 5.60 -9.31
CA GLY A 103 10.45 7.01 -9.09
C GLY A 103 11.56 7.81 -8.38
N LYS A 104 12.69 7.18 -8.05
CA LYS A 104 13.81 7.78 -7.31
C LYS A 104 13.38 8.42 -5.98
N PHE A 105 12.52 7.72 -5.24
CA PHE A 105 12.15 8.11 -3.87
C PHE A 105 13.26 7.73 -2.89
N ASP A 106 13.44 8.55 -1.84
CA ASP A 106 14.42 8.27 -0.78
C ASP A 106 13.92 7.13 0.13
N TYR A 107 12.60 7.05 0.31
CA TYR A 107 11.96 6.08 1.19
C TYR A 107 10.66 5.55 0.57
N PHE A 108 10.25 4.37 1.01
CA PHE A 108 8.87 3.90 0.87
C PHE A 108 8.34 3.42 2.21
N THR A 109 7.03 3.49 2.38
CA THR A 109 6.34 2.97 3.55
C THR A 109 4.92 2.58 3.18
N SER A 110 4.14 2.10 4.16
CA SER A 110 2.79 1.59 3.94
C SER A 110 1.87 1.93 5.09
N THR A 111 0.63 2.30 4.78
CA THR A 111 -0.45 2.48 5.77
C THR A 111 -0.76 1.21 6.55
N LEU A 112 -0.29 0.04 6.10
CA LEU A 112 -0.46 -1.21 6.84
C LEU A 112 0.24 -1.18 8.20
N PHE A 113 1.36 -0.47 8.33
CA PHE A 113 2.11 -0.36 9.59
C PHE A 113 1.38 0.42 10.69
N TYR A 114 0.39 1.24 10.32
CA TYR A 114 -0.42 1.98 11.28
C TYR A 114 -1.48 1.11 11.97
N SER A 115 -1.95 0.05 11.31
CA SER A 115 -3.09 -0.72 11.80
C SER A 115 -2.70 -1.69 12.93
N LYS A 116 -3.35 -1.55 14.09
CA LYS A 116 -3.21 -2.50 15.22
C LYS A 116 -3.62 -3.94 14.91
N TYR A 117 -4.37 -4.15 13.83
CA TYR A 117 -4.85 -5.47 13.41
C TYR A 117 -3.87 -6.17 12.46
N GLN A 118 -2.89 -5.45 11.91
CA GLN A 118 -1.89 -6.01 11.02
C GLN A 118 -0.69 -6.52 11.80
N LYS A 119 -0.12 -7.64 11.37
CA LYS A 119 1.00 -8.28 12.07
C LYS A 119 2.31 -7.62 11.68
N ARG A 120 2.71 -6.61 12.45
CA ARG A 120 3.95 -5.83 12.21
C ARG A 120 5.20 -6.71 12.12
N GLU A 121 5.29 -7.72 12.99
CA GLU A 121 6.38 -8.72 12.99
C GLU A 121 6.53 -9.48 11.66
N LEU A 122 5.42 -9.71 10.94
CA LEU A 122 5.46 -10.33 9.62
C LEU A 122 5.84 -9.34 8.52
N MET A 123 5.46 -8.06 8.67
CA MET A 123 5.67 -7.04 7.64
C MET A 123 7.09 -6.50 7.59
N LEU A 124 7.77 -6.36 8.74
CA LEU A 124 9.13 -5.82 8.81
C LEU A 124 10.13 -6.57 7.91
N PRO A 125 10.33 -7.90 8.05
CA PRO A 125 11.27 -8.62 7.19
C PRO A 125 10.86 -8.60 5.72
N LEU A 126 9.56 -8.56 5.41
CA LEU A 126 9.07 -8.46 4.04
C LEU A 126 9.39 -7.09 3.41
N ALA A 127 9.26 -6.01 4.19
CA ALA A 127 9.63 -4.66 3.74
C ALA A 127 11.14 -4.51 3.54
N GLU A 128 11.95 -5.09 4.43
CA GLU A 128 13.41 -5.13 4.28
C GLU A 128 13.85 -5.94 3.06
N ASN A 129 13.19 -7.06 2.77
CA ASN A 129 13.46 -7.83 1.56
C ASN A 129 13.04 -7.07 0.30
N ALA A 130 11.88 -6.39 0.34
CA ALA A 130 11.41 -5.58 -0.77
C ALA A 130 12.35 -4.40 -1.09
N SER A 131 12.97 -3.78 -0.08
CA SER A 131 13.87 -2.63 -0.27
C SER A 131 15.19 -2.99 -0.98
N ARG A 132 15.59 -4.28 -0.95
CA ARG A 132 16.82 -4.78 -1.56
C ARG A 132 16.67 -5.17 -3.03
N LYS A 133 15.43 -5.37 -3.50
CA LYS A 133 15.12 -5.71 -4.90
C LYS A 133 15.27 -4.49 -5.82
#